data_AF-A0A1F3CAM1-F1
#
_entry.id   AF-A0A1F3CAM1-F1
#
_cell.length_a   1.000
_cell.length_b   1.000
_cell.length_c   1.000
_cell.angle_alpha   90.00
_cell.angle_beta   90.00
_cell.angle_gamma   90.00
#
_symmetry.space_group_name_H-M   'P 1'
#
loop_
_entity.id
_entity.type
_entity.pdbx_description
1 polymer ?
#
loop_
_entity_poly.entity_id
_entity_poly.type
_entity_poly.pdbx_seq_one_letter_code
_entity_poly.pdbx_strand_id
1 'polypeptide(L)'
;MAVTAEVRDPLLKQLREMAIAALEERRGLVVYSRMDAQEMDQLARQVERDALEKIRVLLPQVITTAEIAGVRSRLDRMDEHVKELDAREDISERSRQLERDDITWRTFEEVVWALGIE
;
A
#
# COMPACT_ATOMS: atom_id res chain seq x y z
N MET A 1 -14.97 -19.40 26.24
CA MET A 1 -14.07 -19.87 25.18
C MET A 1 -14.14 -18.89 24.04
N ALA A 2 -13.24 -17.89 24.04
CA ALA A 2 -13.11 -16.95 22.94
C ALA A 2 -12.32 -17.67 21.83
N VAL A 3 -13.02 -18.16 20.82
CA VAL A 3 -12.37 -18.58 19.58
C VAL A 3 -11.84 -17.29 18.98
N THR A 4 -10.53 -17.12 19.02
CA THR A 4 -9.79 -15.98 18.49
C THR A 4 -10.29 -15.69 17.07
N ALA A 5 -10.69 -14.44 16.85
CA ALA A 5 -11.17 -13.93 15.56
C ALA A 5 -10.10 -14.00 14.45
N GLU A 6 -8.88 -14.42 14.78
CA GLU A 6 -7.70 -14.51 13.90
C GLU A 6 -7.85 -15.47 12.71
N VAL A 7 -8.88 -16.32 12.65
CA VAL A 7 -9.01 -17.37 11.60
C VAL A 7 -10.25 -17.20 10.72
N ARG A 8 -11.14 -16.21 10.95
CA ARG A 8 -12.47 -16.23 10.31
C ARG A 8 -12.63 -15.53 8.96
N ASP A 9 -11.67 -14.73 8.52
CA ASP A 9 -11.76 -14.03 7.25
C ASP A 9 -10.61 -14.43 6.30
N PRO A 10 -10.85 -15.35 5.35
CA PRO A 10 -9.82 -15.79 4.40
C PRO A 10 -9.31 -14.64 3.52
N LEU A 11 -10.12 -13.60 3.31
CA LEU A 11 -9.69 -12.42 2.57
C LEU A 11 -8.71 -11.59 3.41
N LEU A 12 -8.97 -11.33 4.69
CA LEU A 12 -8.01 -10.61 5.54
C LEU A 12 -6.66 -11.31 5.61
N LYS A 13 -6.67 -12.65 5.68
CA LYS A 13 -5.43 -13.44 5.61
C LYS A 13 -4.71 -13.20 4.28
N GLN A 14 -5.41 -13.27 3.16
CA GLN A 14 -4.83 -13.04 1.84
C GLN A 14 -4.25 -11.63 1.67
N LEU A 15 -4.96 -10.61 2.16
CA LEU A 15 -4.47 -9.21 2.14
C LEU A 15 -3.21 -9.04 2.99
N ARG A 16 -3.16 -9.68 4.17
CA ARG A 16 -1.96 -9.69 5.03
C ARG A 16 -0.78 -10.34 4.35
N GLU A 17 -0.96 -11.53 3.78
CA GLU A 17 0.10 -12.27 3.07
C GLU A 17 0.67 -11.43 1.91
N MET A 18 -0.19 -10.72 1.19
CA MET A 18 0.22 -9.81 0.12
C MET A 18 1.04 -8.62 0.62
N ALA A 19 0.58 -7.97 1.69
CA ALA A 19 1.30 -6.85 2.29
C ALA A 19 2.67 -7.29 2.88
N ILE A 20 2.73 -8.47 3.50
CA ILE A 20 3.98 -9.07 4.01
C ILE A 20 4.94 -9.36 2.85
N ALA A 21 4.47 -9.98 1.77
CA ALA A 21 5.32 -10.26 0.61
C ALA A 21 5.93 -8.98 0.02
N ALA A 22 5.14 -7.89 -0.08
CA ALA A 22 5.63 -6.60 -0.54
C ALA A 22 6.68 -5.98 0.42
N LEU A 23 6.49 -6.12 1.73
CA LEU A 23 7.48 -5.69 2.72
C LEU A 23 8.79 -6.49 2.61
N GLU A 24 8.70 -7.80 2.42
CA GLU A 24 9.86 -8.67 2.24
C GLU A 24 10.61 -8.35 0.94
N GLU A 25 9.89 -8.12 -0.15
CA GLU A 25 10.48 -7.70 -1.43
C GLU A 25 11.21 -6.36 -1.30
N ARG A 26 10.58 -5.37 -0.64
CA ARG A 26 11.21 -4.08 -0.33
C ARG A 26 12.46 -4.23 0.52
N ARG A 27 12.43 -5.07 1.56
CA ARG A 27 13.61 -5.37 2.39
C ARG A 27 14.70 -6.07 1.58
N GLY A 28 14.34 -6.97 0.66
CA GLY A 28 15.26 -7.66 -0.25
C GLY A 28 16.02 -6.70 -1.17
N LEU A 29 15.35 -5.66 -1.67
CA LEU A 29 15.99 -4.59 -2.45
C LEU A 29 17.10 -3.88 -1.64
N VAL A 30 16.89 -3.66 -0.34
CA VAL A 30 17.87 -3.01 0.55
C VAL A 30 19.08 -3.90 0.86
N VAL A 31 18.87 -5.21 0.98
CA VAL A 31 19.89 -6.14 1.48
C VAL A 31 20.82 -6.68 0.38
N TYR A 32 20.36 -6.79 -0.87
CA TYR A 32 21.10 -7.50 -1.94
C TYR A 32 21.57 -6.65 -3.12
N SER A 33 21.46 -5.33 -3.00
CA SER A 33 21.70 -4.42 -4.12
C SER A 33 23.14 -3.88 -4.14
N ARG A 34 23.85 -4.10 -5.26
CA ARG A 34 24.99 -3.25 -5.70
C ARG A 34 24.50 -2.06 -6.55
N MET A 35 23.19 -1.81 -6.59
CA MET A 35 22.54 -0.79 -7.41
C MET A 35 22.72 0.58 -6.75
N ASP A 36 22.51 1.63 -7.55
CA ASP A 36 22.53 2.97 -7.00
C ASP A 36 21.29 3.22 -6.10
N ALA A 37 21.40 4.20 -5.20
CA ALA A 37 20.34 4.50 -4.25
C ALA A 37 19.04 4.98 -4.92
N GLN A 38 19.11 5.52 -6.13
CA GLN A 38 17.97 6.06 -6.85
C GLN A 38 17.16 4.95 -7.52
N GLU A 39 17.82 4.00 -8.17
CA GLU A 39 17.23 2.79 -8.73
C GLU A 39 16.57 1.94 -7.65
N MET A 40 17.21 1.84 -6.47
CA MET A 40 16.61 1.15 -5.33
C MET A 40 15.32 1.82 -4.85
N ASP A 41 15.30 3.14 -4.71
CA ASP A 41 14.10 3.87 -4.31
C ASP A 41 12.99 3.69 -5.35
N GLN A 42 13.30 3.81 -6.65
CA GLN A 42 12.32 3.59 -7.72
C GLN A 42 11.70 2.18 -7.68
N LEU A 43 12.51 1.15 -7.48
CA LEU A 43 12.01 -0.22 -7.35
C LEU A 43 11.16 -0.38 -6.09
N ALA A 44 11.55 0.21 -4.96
CA ALA A 44 10.75 0.19 -3.74
C ALA A 44 9.38 0.85 -3.95
N ARG A 45 9.32 2.00 -4.64
CA ARG A 45 8.05 2.66 -5.00
C ARG A 45 7.19 1.78 -5.90
N GLN A 46 7.80 1.07 -6.84
CA GLN A 46 7.06 0.17 -7.72
C GLN A 46 6.43 -0.99 -6.93
N VAL A 47 7.17 -1.60 -6.01
CA VAL A 47 6.66 -2.67 -5.13
C VAL A 47 5.47 -2.18 -4.31
N GLU A 48 5.57 -0.99 -3.71
CA GLU A 48 4.49 -0.36 -2.92
C GLU A 48 3.23 -0.14 -3.77
N ARG A 49 3.38 0.41 -4.99
CA ARG A 49 2.27 0.61 -5.93
C ARG A 49 1.60 -0.70 -6.33
N ASP A 50 2.40 -1.68 -6.73
CA ASP A 50 1.88 -2.96 -7.19
C ASP A 50 1.13 -3.69 -6.07
N ALA A 51 1.62 -3.59 -4.83
CA ALA A 51 0.94 -4.15 -3.67
C ALA A 51 -0.41 -3.47 -3.42
N LEU A 52 -0.46 -2.14 -3.44
CA LEU A 52 -1.71 -1.38 -3.25
C LEU A 52 -2.74 -1.69 -4.34
N GLU A 53 -2.30 -1.81 -5.60
CA GLU A 53 -3.19 -2.14 -6.71
C GLU A 53 -3.72 -3.58 -6.60
N LYS A 54 -2.86 -4.55 -6.27
CA LYS A 54 -3.30 -5.93 -6.03
C LYS A 54 -4.28 -6.04 -4.85
N ILE A 55 -4.03 -5.30 -3.76
CA ILE A 55 -4.95 -5.22 -2.61
C ILE A 55 -6.29 -4.64 -3.07
N ARG A 56 -6.28 -3.53 -3.82
CA ARG A 56 -7.48 -2.87 -4.33
C ARG A 56 -8.35 -3.82 -5.15
N VAL A 57 -7.74 -4.58 -6.07
CA VAL A 57 -8.44 -5.54 -6.94
C VAL A 57 -9.10 -6.66 -6.12
N LEU A 58 -8.50 -7.08 -5.01
CA LEU A 58 -9.05 -8.12 -4.14
C LEU A 58 -10.15 -7.63 -3.20
N LEU A 59 -10.25 -6.32 -2.94
CA LEU A 59 -11.26 -5.82 -2.02
C LEU A 59 -12.68 -6.02 -2.57
N PRO A 60 -13.59 -6.62 -1.79
CA PRO A 60 -14.95 -6.88 -2.21
C PRO A 60 -15.73 -5.58 -2.37
N GLN A 61 -16.77 -5.62 -3.21
CA GLN A 61 -17.70 -4.50 -3.34
C GLN A 61 -18.56 -4.33 -2.07
N VAL A 62 -18.93 -5.45 -1.43
CA VAL A 62 -19.66 -5.46 -0.17
C VAL A 62 -18.68 -5.68 0.98
N ILE A 63 -18.55 -4.68 1.83
CA ILE A 63 -17.63 -4.71 2.96
C ILE A 63 -18.36 -5.25 4.20
N THR A 64 -17.84 -6.32 4.77
CA THR A 64 -18.47 -7.07 5.86
C THR A 64 -17.75 -6.91 7.20
N THR A 65 -16.51 -6.38 7.20
CA THR A 65 -15.68 -6.22 8.40
C THR A 65 -15.10 -4.82 8.51
N ALA A 66 -14.82 -4.39 9.74
CA ALA A 66 -14.27 -3.07 10.02
C ALA A 66 -12.83 -2.94 9.49
N GLU A 67 -12.07 -4.02 9.49
CA GLU A 67 -10.72 -4.10 8.97
C GLU A 67 -10.70 -3.87 7.46
N ILE A 68 -11.56 -4.57 6.69
CA ILE A 68 -11.68 -4.37 5.24
C ILE A 68 -12.17 -2.95 4.93
N ALA A 69 -13.10 -2.41 5.74
CA ALA A 69 -13.55 -1.02 5.62
C ALA A 69 -12.38 -0.03 5.83
N GLY A 70 -11.52 -0.32 6.80
CA GLY A 70 -10.34 0.48 7.10
C GLY A 70 -9.32 0.49 5.96
N VAL A 71 -9.10 -0.65 5.31
CA VAL A 71 -8.23 -0.74 4.13
C VAL A 71 -8.83 0.03 2.95
N ARG A 72 -10.12 -0.18 2.63
CA ARG A 72 -10.82 0.56 1.56
C ARG A 72 -10.72 2.07 1.78
N SER A 73 -11.03 2.55 2.98
CA SER A 73 -11.01 3.99 3.28
C SER A 73 -9.64 4.63 3.06
N ARG A 74 -8.53 3.90 3.28
CA ARG A 74 -7.17 4.43 3.03
C ARG A 74 -6.87 4.52 1.55
N LEU A 75 -7.27 3.51 0.77
CA LEU A 75 -7.12 3.54 -0.69
C LEU A 75 -7.96 4.65 -1.33
N ASP A 76 -9.18 4.86 -0.83
CA ASP A 76 -10.04 5.93 -1.34
C ASP A 76 -9.43 7.31 -1.07
N ARG A 77 -8.87 7.53 0.13
CA ARG A 77 -8.13 8.77 0.46
C ARG A 77 -6.88 8.95 -0.39
N MET A 78 -6.17 7.86 -0.69
CA MET A 78 -5.04 7.92 -1.62
C MET A 78 -5.49 8.42 -2.99
N ASP A 79 -6.61 7.91 -3.52
CA ASP A 79 -7.15 8.33 -4.81
C ASP A 79 -7.60 9.79 -4.79
N GLU A 80 -8.17 10.26 -3.68
CA GLU A 80 -8.49 11.68 -3.48
C GLU A 80 -7.23 12.55 -3.51
N HIS A 81 -6.19 12.21 -2.74
CA HIS A 81 -4.93 12.95 -2.73
C HIS A 81 -4.23 12.94 -4.09
N VAL A 82 -4.26 11.81 -4.82
CA VAL A 82 -3.69 11.74 -6.18
C VAL A 82 -4.47 12.62 -7.16
N LYS A 83 -5.81 12.65 -7.08
CA LYS A 83 -6.63 13.54 -7.91
C LYS A 83 -6.37 15.01 -7.60
N GLU A 84 -6.26 15.36 -6.32
CA GLU A 84 -5.91 16.72 -5.89
C GLU A 84 -4.54 17.13 -6.41
N LEU A 85 -3.55 16.23 -6.32
CA LEU A 85 -2.22 16.43 -6.87
C LEU A 85 -2.25 16.61 -8.40
N ASP A 86 -3.08 15.85 -9.11
CA ASP A 86 -3.19 15.93 -10.56
C ASP A 86 -3.84 17.24 -11.03
N ALA A 87 -4.75 17.80 -10.22
CA ALA A 87 -5.41 19.07 -10.49
C ALA A 87 -4.51 20.30 -10.25
N ARG A 88 -3.35 20.14 -9.60
CA ARG A 88 -2.40 21.22 -9.36
C ARG A 88 -1.68 21.61 -10.65
N GLU A 89 -1.80 22.88 -11.04
CA GLU A 89 -1.08 23.45 -12.20
C GLU A 89 0.22 24.17 -11.79
N ASP A 90 0.45 24.34 -10.48
CA ASP A 90 1.55 25.13 -9.91
C ASP A 90 2.86 24.35 -9.72
N ILE A 91 2.88 23.06 -10.06
CA ILE A 91 4.02 22.16 -9.82
C ILE A 91 4.60 21.60 -11.12
N SER A 92 5.92 21.41 -11.10
CA SER A 92 6.61 20.69 -12.18
C SER A 92 6.23 19.21 -12.19
N GLU A 93 6.34 18.56 -13.35
CA GLU A 93 6.09 17.12 -13.49
C GLU A 93 6.97 16.28 -12.57
N ARG A 94 8.24 16.67 -12.41
CA ARG A 94 9.16 15.97 -11.49
C ARG A 94 8.72 16.07 -10.04
N SER A 95 8.27 17.25 -9.61
CA SER A 95 7.75 17.45 -8.25
C SER A 95 6.48 16.66 -8.01
N ARG A 96 5.59 16.64 -9.01
CA ARG A 96 4.36 15.84 -8.99
C ARG A 96 4.65 14.35 -8.82
N GLN A 97 5.62 13.83 -9.57
CA GLN A 97 6.01 12.43 -9.45
C GLN A 97 6.51 12.09 -8.03
N LEU A 98 7.37 12.93 -7.46
CA LEU A 98 7.87 12.75 -6.08
C LEU A 98 6.76 12.80 -5.03
N GLU A 99 5.81 13.72 -5.18
CA GLU A 99 4.68 13.84 -4.25
C GLU A 99 3.73 12.64 -4.38
N ARG A 100 3.52 12.14 -5.60
CA ARG A 100 2.77 10.89 -5.85
C ARG A 100 3.46 9.67 -5.23
N ASP A 101 4.79 9.61 -5.30
CA ASP A 101 5.58 8.56 -4.65
C ASP A 101 5.39 8.60 -3.13
N ASP A 102 5.43 9.78 -2.51
CA ASP A 102 5.20 9.97 -1.07
C ASP A 102 3.77 9.60 -0.64
N ILE A 103 2.75 10.01 -1.40
CA ILE A 103 1.34 9.62 -1.16
C ILE A 103 1.19 8.09 -1.18
N THR A 104 1.80 7.44 -2.19
CA THR A 104 1.77 5.98 -2.35
C THR A 104 2.37 5.30 -1.12
N TRP A 105 3.57 5.74 -0.74
CA TRP A 105 4.31 5.15 0.37
C TRP A 105 3.59 5.25 1.70
N ARG A 106 3.11 6.45 2.05
CA ARG A 106 2.33 6.65 3.27
C ARG A 106 1.08 5.78 3.28
N THR A 107 0.39 5.69 2.15
CA THR A 107 -0.80 4.82 2.04
C THR A 107 -0.44 3.35 2.24
N PHE A 108 0.68 2.90 1.68
CA PHE A 108 1.16 1.54 1.88
C PHE A 108 1.42 1.24 3.36
N GLU A 109 2.12 2.14 4.07
CA GLU A 109 2.37 1.98 5.51
C GLU A 109 1.06 1.99 6.32
N GLU A 110 0.13 2.88 6.01
CA GLU A 110 -1.17 2.93 6.66
C GLU A 110 -2.00 1.65 6.44
N VAL A 111 -1.93 1.06 5.24
CA VAL A 111 -2.60 -0.20 4.90
C VAL A 111 -1.96 -1.38 5.64
N VAL A 112 -0.64 -1.44 5.68
CA VAL A 112 0.12 -2.43 6.47
C VAL A 112 -0.30 -2.39 7.94
N TRP A 113 -0.37 -1.20 8.53
CA TRP A 113 -0.85 -1.03 9.91
C TRP A 113 -2.33 -1.40 10.08
N ALA A 114 -3.19 -1.06 9.12
CA ALA A 114 -4.60 -1.46 9.14
C ALA A 114 -4.79 -2.98 9.10
N LEU A 115 -3.88 -3.68 8.45
CA LEU A 115 -3.83 -5.14 8.41
C LEU A 115 -3.23 -5.75 9.69
N GLY A 116 -2.71 -4.93 10.62
CA GLY A 116 -2.14 -5.39 11.89
C GLY A 116 -0.74 -5.97 11.74
N ILE A 117 0.03 -5.47 10.77
CA ILE A 117 1.43 -5.86 10.55
C ILE A 117 2.31 -4.76 11.18
N GLU A 118 3.19 -5.16 12.10
CA GLU A 118 4.16 -4.30 12.80
C GLU A 118 5.58 -4.47 12.24
#